data_AF-M9YMR0-F1
#
_entry.id   AF-M9YMR0-F1
#
_cell.length_a   1.000
_cell.length_b   1.000
_cell.length_c   1.000
_cell.angle_alpha   90.00
_cell.angle_beta   90.00
_cell.angle_gamma   90.00
#
_symmetry.space_group_name_H-M   'P 1'
#
loop_
_entity.id
_entity.type
_entity.pdbx_description
1 polymer ?
#
loop_
_entity_poly.entity_id
_entity_poly.type
_entity_poly.pdbx_seq_one_letter_code
_entity_poly.pdbx_strand_id
1 'polypeptide(L)' 'ATILAVSRFGGEREIEQIVDRGTASERAGLFWRWTMGFNATMESIHRWAWWFAIRA' A
#
# COMPACT_ATOMS: atom_id res chain seq x y z
N ALA A 1 -4.03 5.02 7.61
CA ALA A 1 -5.34 4.34 7.70
C ALA A 1 -5.32 2.97 7.03
N THR A 2 -4.93 2.87 5.75
CA THR A 2 -4.97 1.61 4.99
C THR A 2 -4.15 0.47 5.61
N ILE A 3 -2.92 0.73 6.07
CA ILE A 3 -2.06 -0.29 6.70
C ILE A 3 -2.72 -0.91 7.94
N LEU A 4 -3.33 -0.09 8.80
CA LEU A 4 -4.06 -0.58 9.97
C LEU A 4 -5.30 -1.41 9.59
N ALA A 5 -5.95 -1.09 8.47
CA ALA A 5 -7.11 -1.85 8.00
C ALA A 5 -6.76 -3.25 7.46
N VAL A 6 -5.51 -3.46 7.03
CA VAL A 6 -4.99 -4.75 6.57
C VAL A 6 -4.04 -5.42 7.57
N SER A 7 -3.90 -4.90 8.80
CA SER A 7 -3.02 -5.47 9.84
C SER A 7 -3.38 -6.91 10.22
N ARG A 8 -4.68 -7.27 10.15
CA ARG A 8 -5.13 -8.67 10.34
C ARG A 8 -4.56 -9.65 9.30
N PHE A 9 -4.00 -9.15 8.20
CA PHE A 9 -3.32 -9.93 7.17
C PHE A 9 -1.80 -9.70 7.16
N GLY A 10 -1.25 -9.07 8.21
CA GLY A 10 0.17 -8.74 8.30
C GLY A 10 0.62 -7.59 7.40
N GLY A 11 -0.28 -6.64 7.08
CA GLY A 11 0.02 -5.54 6.16
C GLY A 11 1.07 -4.54 6.66
N GLU A 12 1.41 -4.56 7.94
CA GLU A 12 2.50 -3.81 8.55
C GLU A 12 3.89 -4.39 8.24
N ARG A 13 3.97 -5.66 7.79
CA ARG A 13 5.23 -6.30 7.34
C ARG A 13 5.54 -5.88 5.91
N GLU A 14 5.64 -4.57 5.68
CA GLU A 14 5.66 -3.96 4.34
C GLU A 14 6.85 -4.41 3.49
N ILE A 15 8.02 -4.64 4.10
CA ILE A 15 9.21 -5.15 3.38
C ILE A 15 8.93 -6.55 2.80
N GLU A 16 8.32 -7.44 3.58
CA GLU A 16 7.98 -8.78 3.11
C GLU A 16 6.90 -8.72 2.05
N GLN A 17 5.91 -7.83 2.21
CA GLN A 17 4.86 -7.59 1.22
C GLN A 17 5.37 -7.00 -0.11
N ILE A 18 6.50 -6.27 -0.09
CA ILE A 18 7.18 -5.76 -1.28
C ILE A 18 7.90 -6.89 -2.03
N VAL A 19 8.56 -7.78 -1.30
CA VAL A 19 9.32 -8.91 -1.88
C VAL A 19 8.40 -10.04 -2.33
N ASP A 20 7.42 -10.40 -1.51
CA ASP A 20 6.42 -11.44 -1.78
C ASP A 20 5.01 -10.91 -1.54
N ARG A 21 4.22 -10.85 -2.62
CA ARG A 21 2.93 -10.16 -2.60
C ARG A 21 1.87 -11.02 -1.90
N GLY A 22 1.47 -10.60 -0.70
CA GLY A 22 0.40 -11.24 0.06
C GLY A 22 -0.99 -10.62 -0.13
N THR A 23 -1.99 -11.26 0.48
CA THR A 23 -3.40 -10.81 0.48
C THR A 23 -3.59 -9.41 1.07
N ALA A 24 -2.72 -8.97 1.98
CA ALA A 24 -2.73 -7.61 2.51
C ALA A 24 -2.51 -6.58 1.39
N SER A 25 -1.49 -6.80 0.56
CA SER A 25 -1.15 -5.93 -0.58
C SER A 25 -2.22 -5.92 -1.66
N GLU A 26 -2.79 -7.09 -1.97
CA GLU A 26 -3.86 -7.19 -2.98
C GLU A 26 -5.13 -6.46 -2.54
N ARG A 27 -5.55 -6.63 -1.27
CA ARG A 27 -6.75 -5.95 -0.75
C ARG A 27 -6.56 -4.45 -0.62
N ALA A 28 -5.39 -4.00 -0.15
CA ALA A 28 -5.06 -2.57 -0.11
C ALA A 28 -5.08 -1.95 -1.52
N GLY A 29 -4.50 -2.65 -2.50
CA GLY A 29 -4.52 -2.23 -3.89
C GLY A 29 -5.94 -2.19 -4.47
N LEU A 30 -6.75 -3.24 -4.27
CA LEU A 30 -8.12 -3.30 -4.79
C LEU A 30 -9.03 -2.22 -4.19
N PHE A 31 -8.89 -1.94 -2.89
CA PHE A 31 -9.63 -0.88 -2.23
C PHE A 31 -9.47 0.46 -2.98
N TRP A 32 -8.23 0.88 -3.24
CA TRP A 32 -7.98 2.14 -3.94
C TRP A 32 -8.38 2.09 -5.41
N ARG A 33 -8.18 0.95 -6.08
CA ARG A 33 -8.59 0.77 -7.47
C ARG A 33 -10.10 0.95 -7.66
N TRP A 34 -10.89 0.42 -6.74
CA TRP A 34 -12.35 0.57 -6.78
C TRP A 34 -12.82 1.95 -6.34
N THR A 35 -12.05 2.62 -5.46
CA THR A 35 -12.43 3.95 -4.94
C THR A 35 -12.10 5.07 -5.92
N MET A 36 -10.97 4.99 -6.64
CA MET A 36 -10.44 6.09 -7.47
C MET A 36 -10.03 5.67 -8.89
N GLY A 37 -10.24 4.41 -9.29
CA GLY A 37 -9.91 3.90 -10.63
C GLY A 37 -8.44 3.49 -10.84
N PHE A 38 -7.55 3.80 -9.89
CA PHE A 38 -6.13 3.41 -9.90
C PHE A 38 -5.65 3.08 -8.48
N ASN A 39 -4.48 2.43 -8.37
CA ASN A 39 -3.88 2.07 -7.09
C ASN A 39 -2.34 2.15 -7.14
N ALA A 40 -1.72 1.99 -5.98
CA ALA A 40 -0.28 1.90 -5.81
C ALA A 40 0.12 0.51 -5.29
N THR A 41 1.33 0.07 -5.64
CA THR A 41 1.99 -1.07 -4.97
C THR A 41 2.53 -0.66 -3.60
N MET A 42 2.83 -1.66 -2.76
CA MET A 42 3.36 -1.43 -1.42
C MET A 42 4.71 -0.72 -1.42
N GLU A 43 5.51 -0.85 -2.48
CA GLU A 43 6.74 -0.05 -2.65
C GLU A 43 6.44 1.36 -3.19
N SER A 44 5.62 1.46 -4.24
CA SER A 44 5.40 2.73 -4.93
C SER A 44 4.70 3.78 -4.06
N ILE A 45 3.84 3.36 -3.13
CA ILE A 45 3.17 4.30 -2.20
C ILE A 45 4.18 5.04 -1.31
N HIS A 46 5.28 4.38 -0.92
CA HIS A 46 6.37 5.01 -0.18
C HIS A 46 7.10 6.04 -1.03
N ARG A 47 7.31 5.77 -2.34
CA ARG A 47 7.90 6.74 -3.28
C ARG A 47 7.00 7.96 -3.46
N TRP A 48 5.69 7.76 -3.58
CA TRP A 48 4.71 8.85 -3.64
C TRP A 48 4.73 9.69 -2.37
N ALA A 49 4.70 9.06 -1.19
CA ALA A 49 4.75 9.77 0.09
C ALA A 49 6.04 10.59 0.24
N TRP A 50 7.18 10.02 -0.14
CA TRP A 50 8.47 10.72 -0.11
C TRP A 50 8.50 11.95 -1.03
N TRP A 51 8.05 11.80 -2.29
CA TRP A 51 7.98 12.93 -3.22
C TRP A 51 7.00 14.01 -2.79
N PHE A 52 5.86 13.61 -2.22
CA PHE A 52 4.90 14.54 -1.66
C PHE A 52 5.51 15.34 -0.51
N ALA A 53 6.25 14.69 0.40
CA ALA A 53 6.91 15.35 1.52
C ALA A 53 8.02 16.32 1.11
N ILE A 54 8.77 16.03 0.03
CA ILE A 54 9.86 16.91 -0.44
C ILE A 54 9.34 18.10 -1.26
N ARG A 55 8.16 17.97 -1.88
CA ARG A 55 7.57 19.01 -2.75
C ARG A 55 6.51 19.86 -2.05
N ALA A 56 6.17 19.57 -0.79
CA ALA A 56 5.28 20.36 0.06
C ALA A 56 6.08 21.41 0.83
#